data_AF-F3FX78-F1
#
_entry.id   AF-F3FX78-F1
#
_cell.length_a   1.000
_cell.length_b   1.000
_cell.length_c   1.000
_cell.angle_alpha   90.00
_cell.angle_beta   90.00
_cell.angle_gamma   90.00
#
_symmetry.space_group_name_H-M   'P 1'
#
loop_
_entity.id
_entity.type
_entity.pdbx_description
1 polymer ?
#
loop_
_entity_poly.entity_id
_entity_poly.type
_entity_poly.pdbx_seq_one_letter_code
_entity_poly.pdbx_strand_id
1 'polypeptide(L)' 'EWQDTPVSHFPIMSKAEQQQLLQTFNAAEHLYPHDELIHTRFERQAERQPDACAVSDHTGKVLTYAELNREA' A
#
# COMPACT_ATOMS: atom_id res chain seq x y z
N GLU A 1 -24.37 -10.52 -36.42
CA GLU A 1 -24.15 -9.06 -36.44
C GLU A 1 -22.72 -8.77 -35.99
N TRP A 2 -21.75 -8.82 -36.90
CA TRP A 2 -20.31 -8.63 -36.60
C TRP A 2 -19.67 -7.64 -37.58
N GLN A 3 -20.43 -6.67 -38.07
CA GLN A 3 -19.98 -5.82 -39.18
C GLN A 3 -19.20 -4.57 -38.73
N ASP A 4 -19.16 -4.24 -37.43
CA ASP A 4 -18.50 -3.02 -36.91
C ASP A 4 -17.55 -3.25 -35.71
N THR A 5 -17.21 -4.49 -35.33
CA THR A 5 -16.29 -4.72 -34.21
C THR A 5 -14.82 -4.56 -34.65
N PRO A 6 -14.03 -3.65 -34.03
CA PRO A 6 -12.62 -3.50 -34.37
C PRO A 6 -11.84 -4.78 -34.07
N VAL A 7 -10.93 -5.16 -34.98
CA VAL A 7 -10.14 -6.39 -34.88
C VAL A 7 -9.35 -6.49 -33.56
N SER A 8 -8.98 -5.34 -32.98
CA SER A 8 -8.29 -5.26 -31.69
C SER A 8 -9.09 -5.74 -30.48
N HIS A 9 -10.41 -5.89 -30.60
CA HIS A 9 -11.28 -6.34 -29.49
C HIS A 9 -11.47 -7.85 -29.45
N PHE A 10 -10.95 -8.59 -30.43
CA PHE A 10 -11.02 -10.04 -30.38
C PHE A 10 -9.99 -10.57 -29.38
N PRO A 11 -10.40 -11.46 -28.46
CA PRO A 11 -9.49 -12.05 -27.49
C PRO A 11 -8.48 -12.93 -28.24
N ILE A 12 -7.20 -12.55 -28.16
CA ILE A 12 -6.07 -13.27 -28.76
C ILE A 12 -5.54 -14.35 -27.80
N MET A 13 -5.84 -14.20 -26.52
CA MET A 13 -5.37 -15.04 -25.42
C MET A 13 -6.42 -16.07 -25.02
N SER A 14 -5.97 -17.26 -24.59
CA SER A 14 -6.87 -18.26 -24.03
C SER A 14 -7.45 -17.79 -22.68
N LYS A 15 -8.62 -18.32 -22.32
CA LYS A 15 -9.24 -18.02 -21.02
C LYS A 15 -8.35 -18.40 -19.83
N ALA A 16 -7.55 -19.47 -19.97
CA ALA A 16 -6.65 -19.94 -18.93
C ALA A 16 -5.49 -18.97 -18.69
N GLU A 17 -4.86 -18.49 -19.76
CA GLU A 17 -3.79 -17.48 -19.66
C GLU A 17 -4.32 -16.16 -19.09
N GLN A 18 -5.51 -15.74 -19.52
CA GLN A 18 -6.16 -14.53 -19.00
C GLN A 18 -6.45 -14.67 -17.49
N GLN A 19 -6.94 -15.83 -17.05
CA GLN A 19 -7.18 -16.12 -15.65
C GLN A 19 -5.88 -16.07 -14.83
N GLN A 20 -4.80 -16.65 -15.35
CA GLN A 20 -3.52 -16.65 -14.66
C GLN A 20 -2.95 -15.23 -14.49
N LEU A 21 -3.02 -14.39 -15.53
CA LEU A 21 -2.53 -13.01 -15.47
C LEU A 21 -3.39 -12.12 -14.57
N LEU A 22 -4.72 -12.21 -14.69
CA LEU A 22 -5.61 -11.27 -14.00
C LEU A 22 -5.94 -11.68 -12.58
N GLN A 23 -5.95 -12.97 -12.28
CA GLN A 23 -6.38 -13.48 -10.97
C GLN A 23 -5.22 -14.10 -10.22
N THR A 24 -4.54 -15.10 -10.80
CA THR A 24 -3.50 -15.86 -10.08
C THR A 24 -2.29 -15.01 -9.74
N PHE A 25 -1.80 -14.21 -10.69
CA PHE A 25 -0.64 -13.33 -10.46
C PHE A 25 -0.99 -12.09 -9.64
N ASN A 26 -2.23 -11.61 -9.73
CA ASN A 26 -2.71 -10.47 -8.93
C ASN A 26 -3.41 -10.90 -7.65
N ALA A 27 -3.22 -12.14 -7.19
CA ALA A 27 -3.75 -12.64 -5.92
C ALA A 27 -3.01 -12.01 -4.73
N ALA A 28 -3.18 -10.69 -4.57
CA ALA A 28 -2.70 -9.91 -3.45
C ALA A 28 -3.88 -9.60 -2.53
N GLU A 29 -4.50 -10.64 -1.97
CA GLU A 29 -5.59 -10.49 -1.01
C GLU A 29 -4.99 -10.27 0.38
N HIS A 30 -4.52 -9.05 0.64
CA HIS A 30 -4.20 -8.61 1.99
C HIS A 30 -5.29 -7.66 2.46
N LEU A 31 -6.04 -8.09 3.47
CA LEU A 31 -6.99 -7.23 4.17
C LEU A 31 -6.19 -6.14 4.89
N TYR A 32 -6.10 -4.96 4.28
CA TYR A 32 -5.57 -3.79 4.94
C TYR A 32 -6.70 -3.10 5.70
N PRO A 33 -6.53 -2.74 6.98
CA PRO A 33 -7.54 -1.99 7.70
C PRO A 33 -7.71 -0.62 7.03
N HIS A 34 -8.82 -0.42 6.31
CA HIS A 34 -9.12 0.85 5.66
C HIS A 34 -9.60 1.93 6.65
N ASP A 35 -10.04 1.50 7.83
CA ASP A 35 -10.54 2.40 8.88
C ASP A 35 -9.45 3.01 9.76
N GLU A 36 -8.18 2.60 9.57
CA GLU A 36 -7.08 3.09 10.38
C GLU A 36 -6.27 4.16 9.64
N LEU A 37 -6.34 5.39 10.15
CA LEU A 37 -5.59 6.52 9.61
C LEU A 37 -4.11 6.34 9.93
N ILE A 38 -3.25 6.76 9.01
CA ILE A 38 -1.79 6.61 9.13
C ILE A 38 -1.28 7.35 10.40
N HIS A 39 -1.83 8.52 10.72
CA HIS A 39 -1.44 9.26 11.93
C HIS A 39 -1.83 8.52 13.21
N THR A 40 -2.96 7.83 13.25
CA THR A 40 -3.36 7.03 14.43
C THR A 40 -2.39 5.89 14.70
N ARG A 41 -1.80 5.30 13.65
CA ARG A 41 -0.72 4.31 13.83
C ARG A 41 0.54 4.93 14.41
N PHE A 42 0.86 6.16 14.00
CA PHE A 42 2.00 6.90 14.50
C PHE A 42 1.84 7.26 15.98
N GLU A 43 0.66 7.77 16.37
CA GLU A 43 0.31 8.09 17.76
C GLU A 43 0.44 6.86 18.67
N ARG A 44 -0.12 5.72 18.24
CA ARG A 44 0.01 4.45 18.97
C ARG A 44 1.46 3.99 19.10
N GLN A 45 2.28 4.23 18.09
CA GLN A 45 3.71 3.91 18.16
C GLN A 45 4.43 4.84 19.15
N ALA A 46 4.05 6.12 19.22
CA ALA A 46 4.57 7.07 20.20
C ALA A 46 4.17 6.72 21.65
N GLU A 47 2.97 6.17 21.86
CA GLU A 47 2.58 5.66 23.18
C GLU A 47 3.33 4.39 23.58
N ARG A 48 3.56 3.47 22.63
CA ARG A 48 4.20 2.17 22.90
C ARG A 48 5.71 2.26 23.06
N GLN A 49 6.35 3.14 22.28
CA GLN A 49 7.81 3.31 22.25
C GLN A 49 8.16 4.81 22.15
N PRO A 50 7.90 5.58 23.21
CA PRO A 50 8.09 7.03 23.19
C PRO A 50 9.54 7.43 22.91
N ASP A 51 10.50 6.71 23.49
CA ASP A 51 11.94 7.03 23.41
C ASP A 51 12.64 6.42 22.18
N ALA A 52 11.92 5.68 21.33
CA ALA A 52 12.51 5.08 20.13
C ALA A 52 12.75 6.16 19.07
N CYS A 53 13.86 6.02 18.34
CA CYS A 53 14.18 6.87 17.18
C CYS A 53 13.08 6.75 16.12
N ALA A 54 12.43 7.87 15.78
CA ALA A 54 11.43 7.95 14.72
C ALA A 54 12.02 8.50 13.42
N VAL A 55 12.84 9.55 13.51
CA VAL A 55 13.48 10.20 12.36
C VAL A 55 14.91 10.58 12.74
N SER A 56 15.85 10.33 11.83
CA SER A 56 17.23 10.81 11.94
C SER A 56 17.59 11.61 10.70
N ASP A 57 18.24 12.76 10.88
CA ASP A 57 18.79 13.52 9.76
C ASP A 57 20.23 13.11 9.44
N HIS A 58 20.75 13.67 8.34
CA HIS A 58 22.12 13.44 7.88
C HIS A 58 23.20 14.04 8.79
N THR A 59 22.81 14.92 9.74
CA THR A 59 23.72 15.53 10.71
C THR A 59 23.87 14.68 11.98
N GLY A 60 23.08 13.62 12.10
CA GLY A 60 23.04 12.74 13.27
C GLY A 60 22.06 13.21 14.34
N LYS A 61 21.25 14.26 14.09
CA LYS A 61 20.15 14.62 14.97
C LYS A 61 19.06 13.55 14.87
N VAL A 62 18.58 13.11 16.02
CA VAL A 62 17.51 12.13 16.14
C VAL A 62 16.31 12.79 16.81
N LEU A 63 15.12 12.53 16.27
CA LEU A 63 13.84 12.80 16.93
C LEU A 63 13.20 11.48 17.31
N THR A 64 12.76 11.39 18.56
CA THR A 64 12.01 10.25 19.08
C THR A 64 10.55 10.29 18.62
N TYR A 65 9.83 9.17 18.73
CA TYR A 65 8.40 9.13 18.42
C TYR A 65 7.60 10.10 19.30
N ALA A 66 7.93 10.23 20.58
CA ALA A 66 7.26 11.17 21.48
C ALA A 66 7.51 12.64 21.10
N GLU A 67 8.74 12.98 20.71
CA GLU A 67 9.07 14.35 20.27
C GLU A 67 8.38 14.70 18.96
N LEU A 68 8.42 13.78 17.98
CA LEU A 68 7.79 14.01 16.69
C LEU A 68 6.26 14.09 16.80
N ASN A 69 5.63 13.28 17.66
CA ASN A 69 4.18 13.34 17.90
C ASN A 69 3.72 14.62 18.60
N ARG A 70 4.60 15.26 19.38
CA ARG A 70 4.31 16.52 20.08
C ARG A 70 4.41 17.74 19.16
N GLU A 71 5.22 17.65 18.11
CA GLU A 71 5.42 18.73 17.12
C GLU A 71 4.45 18.66 15.93
N ALA A 72 3.67 17.58 15.82
CA ALA A 72 2.61 17.37 14.83
C ALA A 72 1.36 18.24 15.10
#